data_AF-A0A7V8YNM4-F1
#
_entry.id   AF-A0A7V8YNM4-F1
#
_cell.length_a   1.000
_cell.length_b   1.000
_cell.length_c   1.000
_cell.angle_alpha   90.00
_cell.angle_beta   90.00
_cell.angle_gamma   90.00
#
_symmetry.space_group_name_H-M   'P 1'
#
loop_
_entity.id
_entity.type
_entity.pdbx_description
1 polymer ?
#
loop_
_entity_poly.entity_id
_entity_poly.type
_entity_poly.pdbx_seq_one_letter_code
_entity_poly.pdbx_strand_id
1 'polypeptide(L)'
;MNLVSLAEALDVNPSTATRMCDRLVAKGLLERERVEGGVSLTPSREGLRITQAITKARRHELQKIIRKLSGEEQEELLRCMEAFRLAAGEVGEADWAFGWWD
;
A
#
# COMPACT_ATOMS: atom_id res chain seq x y z
N MET A 1 -12.33 -0.73 -5.22
CA MET A 1 -12.71 -0.02 -3.97
C MET A 1 -13.39 1.30 -4.31
N ASN A 2 -14.35 1.76 -3.49
CA ASN A 2 -15.01 3.06 -3.69
C ASN A 2 -14.23 4.23 -3.03
N LEU A 3 -14.51 5.47 -3.48
CA LEU A 3 -13.78 6.67 -3.03
C LEU A 3 -13.98 7.03 -1.56
N VAL A 4 -15.15 6.74 -0.98
CA VAL A 4 -15.45 7.03 0.43
C VAL A 4 -14.60 6.14 1.32
N SER A 5 -14.59 4.83 1.05
CA SER A 5 -13.76 3.86 1.76
C SER A 5 -12.27 4.14 1.60
N LEU A 6 -11.85 4.65 0.43
CA LEU A 6 -10.46 5.09 0.24
C LEU A 6 -10.09 6.30 1.12
N ALA A 7 -10.99 7.28 1.24
CA ALA A 7 -10.76 8.46 2.06
C ALA A 7 -10.63 8.10 3.55
N GLU A 8 -11.50 7.19 4.03
CA GLU A 8 -11.43 6.62 5.38
C GLU A 8 -10.12 5.86 5.61
N ALA A 9 -9.74 4.97 4.67
CA ALA A 9 -8.52 4.18 4.79
C ALA A 9 -7.23 5.03 4.78
N LEU A 10 -7.26 6.17 4.08
CA LEU A 10 -6.14 7.12 4.02
C LEU A 10 -6.17 8.17 5.14
N ASP A 11 -7.20 8.17 5.99
CA ASP A 11 -7.46 9.20 7.00
C ASP A 11 -7.40 10.64 6.43
N VAL A 12 -8.07 10.85 5.29
CA VAL A 12 -8.17 12.15 4.62
C VAL A 12 -9.61 12.51 4.31
N ASN A 13 -9.89 13.82 4.18
CA ASN A 13 -11.20 14.26 3.68
C ASN A 13 -11.45 13.75 2.24
N PRO A 14 -12.69 13.36 1.89
CA PRO A 14 -13.08 12.92 0.54
C PRO A 14 -12.61 13.81 -0.61
N SER A 15 -12.60 15.13 -0.43
CA SER A 15 -12.12 16.08 -1.45
C SER A 15 -10.61 15.99 -1.73
N THR A 16 -9.82 15.59 -0.74
CA THR A 16 -8.39 15.33 -0.88
C THR A 16 -8.16 14.00 -1.59
N ALA A 17 -8.88 12.95 -1.19
CA ALA A 17 -8.83 11.65 -1.85
C ALA A 17 -9.21 11.76 -3.33
N THR A 18 -10.28 12.51 -3.66
CA THR A 18 -10.73 12.75 -5.04
C THR A 18 -9.63 13.37 -5.87
N ARG A 19 -9.01 14.46 -5.39
CA ARG A 19 -7.92 15.15 -6.09
C ARG A 19 -6.68 14.27 -6.28
N MET A 20 -6.36 13.42 -5.30
CA MET A 20 -5.28 12.43 -5.43
C MET A 20 -5.61 11.41 -6.52
N CYS A 21 -6.83 10.86 -6.52
CA CYS A 21 -7.28 9.88 -7.50
C CYS A 21 -7.34 10.46 -8.91
N ASP A 22 -7.87 11.67 -9.08
CA ASP A 22 -7.93 12.35 -10.38
C ASP A 22 -6.53 12.55 -10.98
N ARG A 23 -5.54 12.88 -10.15
CA ARG A 23 -4.13 12.98 -10.59
C ARG A 23 -3.54 11.64 -11.02
N LEU A 24 -3.92 10.55 -10.34
CA LEU A 24 -3.46 9.21 -10.69
C LEU A 24 -4.14 8.68 -11.97
N VAL A 25 -5.43 8.98 -12.16
CA VAL A 25 -6.17 8.71 -13.40
C VAL A 25 -5.57 9.49 -14.56
N ALA A 26 -5.29 10.79 -14.38
CA ALA A 26 -4.65 11.62 -15.39
C ALA A 26 -3.24 11.13 -15.79
N LYS A 27 -2.57 10.40 -14.91
CA LYS A 27 -1.28 9.75 -15.16
C LYS A 27 -1.41 8.32 -15.71
N GLY A 28 -2.62 7.80 -15.90
CA GLY A 28 -2.87 6.44 -16.34
C GLY A 28 -2.52 5.35 -15.32
N LEU A 29 -2.46 5.70 -14.02
CA LEU A 29 -2.08 4.78 -12.94
C LEU A 29 -3.29 4.17 -12.22
N LEU A 30 -4.45 4.84 -12.31
CA LEU A 30 -5.74 4.32 -11.86
C LEU A 30 -6.74 4.32 -13.02
N GLU A 31 -7.61 3.34 -13.01
CA GLU A 31 -8.83 3.27 -13.82
C GLU A 31 -10.03 3.64 -12.94
N ARG A 32 -11.00 4.32 -13.55
CA ARG A 32 -12.20 4.82 -12.89
C ARG A 32 -13.43 4.29 -13.61
N GLU A 33 -14.26 3.57 -12.89
CA GLU A 33 -15.52 3.03 -13.41
C GLU A 33 -16.71 3.59 -12.60
N ARG A 34 -17.79 3.93 -13.31
CA ARG A 34 -19.04 4.35 -12.67
C ARG A 34 -19.88 3.11 -12.39
N VAL A 35 -20.28 2.94 -11.13
CA VAL A 35 -21.09 1.82 -10.66
C VAL A 35 -22.35 2.35 -9.99
N GLU A 36 -23.34 1.49 -9.74
CA GLU A 36 -24.50 1.88 -8.93
C GLU A 36 -24.02 2.32 -7.54
N GLY A 37 -24.46 3.51 -7.11
CA GLY A 37 -24.07 4.08 -5.82
C GLY A 37 -22.70 4.78 -5.79
N GLY A 38 -21.95 4.86 -6.90
CA GLY A 38 -20.75 5.71 -6.91
C GLY A 38 -19.71 5.41 -7.98
N VAL A 39 -18.45 5.43 -7.56
CA VAL A 39 -17.27 5.28 -8.41
C VAL A 39 -16.38 4.21 -7.82
N SER A 40 -16.03 3.22 -8.63
CA SER A 40 -14.98 2.26 -8.32
C SER A 40 -13.65 2.72 -8.89
N LEU A 41 -12.59 2.54 -8.11
CA LEU A 41 -11.21 2.80 -8.50
C LEU A 41 -10.43 1.49 -8.45
N THR A 42 -9.68 1.22 -9.53
CA THR A 42 -8.79 0.07 -9.67
C THR A 42 -7.42 0.51 -10.18
N PRO A 43 -6.31 -0.08 -9.72
CA PRO A 43 -5.01 0.15 -10.32
C PRO A 43 -5.00 -0.27 -11.79
N SER A 44 -4.46 0.56 -12.67
CA SER A 44 -4.18 0.14 -14.04
C SER A 44 -3.03 -0.88 -14.06
N ARG A 45 -2.83 -1.57 -15.19
CA ARG A 45 -1.66 -2.45 -15.36
C ARG A 45 -0.34 -1.72 -15.10
N GLU A 46 -0.24 -0.46 -15.52
CA GLU A 46 0.95 0.36 -15.30
C GLU A 46 1.08 0.81 -13.84
N GLY A 47 -0.03 1.16 -13.19
CA GLY A 47 -0.08 1.46 -11.76
C GLY A 47 0.40 0.30 -10.90
N LEU A 48 -0.03 -0.93 -11.22
CA LEU A 48 0.45 -2.15 -10.57
C LEU A 48 1.95 -2.37 -10.80
N ARG A 49 2.41 -2.24 -12.06
CA ARG A 49 3.82 -2.43 -12.41
C ARG A 49 4.74 -1.48 -11.65
N ILE A 50 4.38 -0.20 -11.55
CA ILE A 50 5.16 0.81 -10.82
C ILE A 50 5.17 0.50 -9.33
N THR A 51 4.01 0.21 -8.73
CA THR A 51 3.92 -0.12 -7.30
C THR A 51 4.78 -1.33 -6.96
N GLN A 52 4.72 -2.39 -7.78
CA GLN A 52 5.57 -3.57 -7.62
C GLN A 52 7.06 -3.25 -7.75
N ALA A 53 7.45 -2.40 -8.70
CA ALA A 53 8.83 -1.97 -8.88
C ALA A 53 9.35 -1.19 -7.66
N ILE A 54 8.54 -0.29 -7.11
CA ILE A 54 8.87 0.48 -5.90
C ILE A 54 9.01 -0.44 -4.69
N THR A 55 8.05 -1.36 -4.47
CA THR A 55 8.11 -2.33 -3.36
C THR A 55 9.36 -3.21 -3.45
N LYS A 56 9.68 -3.70 -4.66
CA LYS A 56 10.89 -4.49 -4.90
C LYS A 56 12.16 -3.69 -4.62
N ALA A 57 12.23 -2.45 -5.09
CA ALA A 57 13.38 -1.58 -4.84
C ALA A 57 13.56 -1.29 -3.34
N ARG A 58 12.47 -0.98 -2.63
CA ARG A 58 12.51 -0.77 -1.17
C ARG A 58 13.02 -2.00 -0.43
N ARG A 59 12.50 -3.19 -0.75
CA ARG A 59 12.96 -4.45 -0.13
C ARG A 59 14.45 -4.70 -0.38
N HIS A 60 14.93 -4.42 -1.59
CA HIS A 60 16.35 -4.57 -1.93
C HIS A 60 17.25 -3.64 -1.09
N GLU A 61 16.86 -2.36 -0.95
CA GLU A 61 17.63 -1.43 -0.12
C GLU A 61 17.60 -1.79 1.37
N LEU A 62 16.43 -2.21 1.89
CA LEU A 62 16.32 -2.69 3.27
C LEU A 62 17.19 -3.93 3.51
N GLN A 63 17.21 -4.89 2.57
CA GLN A 63 18.08 -6.06 2.66
C GLN A 63 19.56 -5.69 2.72
N LYS A 64 20.01 -4.68 1.95
CA LYS A 64 21.40 -4.21 2.04
C LYS A 64 21.75 -3.64 3.40
N ILE A 65 20.80 -2.96 4.05
CA ILE A 65 20.99 -2.39 5.39
C ILE A 65 21.03 -3.52 6.42
N ILE A 66 20.03 -4.41 6.40
CA ILE A 66 19.90 -5.52 7.35
C ILE A 66 21.09 -6.49 7.28
N ARG A 67 21.62 -6.76 6.08
CA ARG A 67 22.80 -7.63 5.90
C ARG A 67 24.09 -7.11 6.55
N LYS A 68 24.13 -5.85 7.01
CA LYS A 68 25.26 -5.31 7.77
C LYS A 68 25.20 -5.66 9.25
N LEU A 69 24.04 -6.10 9.74
CA LEU A 69 23.83 -6.53 11.12
C LEU A 69 24.30 -7.98 11.29
N SER A 70 24.86 -8.29 12.46
CA SER A 70 25.12 -9.66 12.89
C SER A 70 23.83 -10.47 13.02
N GLY A 71 23.93 -11.81 13.12
CA GLY A 71 22.75 -12.66 13.28
C GLY A 71 21.92 -12.31 14.52
N GLU A 72 22.58 -12.02 15.64
CA GLU A 72 21.91 -11.64 16.90
C GLU A 72 21.17 -10.31 16.77
N GLU A 73 21.77 -9.30 16.12
CA GLU A 73 21.14 -8.01 15.87
C GLU A 73 19.94 -8.14 14.89
N GLN A 74 20.00 -9.05 13.92
CA GLN A 74 18.87 -9.32 13.02
C GLN A 74 17.69 -9.95 13.77
N GLU A 75 17.96 -10.88 14.69
CA GLU A 75 16.93 -11.49 15.53
C GLU A 75 16.28 -10.47 16.47
N GLU A 76 17.07 -9.59 17.09
CA GLU A 76 16.54 -8.52 17.93
C GLU A 76 15.68 -7.54 17.13
N LEU A 77 16.15 -7.13 15.95
CA LEU A 77 15.37 -6.28 15.05
C LEU A 77 14.03 -6.94 14.68
N LEU A 78 14.02 -8.24 14.38
CA LEU A 78 12.79 -8.96 14.06
C LEU A 78 11.80 -8.94 15.24
N ARG A 79 12.28 -9.17 16.47
CA ARG A 79 11.45 -9.09 17.68
C ARG A 79 10.85 -7.69 17.87
N CYS A 80 11.67 -6.64 17.72
CA CYS A 80 11.19 -5.25 17.83
C CYS A 80 10.15 -4.93 16.75
N MET A 81 10.39 -5.33 15.50
CA MET A 81 9.48 -5.09 14.39
C MET A 81 8.15 -5.82 14.56
N GLU A 82 8.15 -7.04 15.09
CA GLU A 82 6.91 -7.78 15.38
C GLU A 82 6.12 -7.12 16.51
N ALA A 83 6.77 -6.70 17.60
CA ALA A 83 6.12 -5.96 18.67
C ALA A 83 5.53 -4.63 18.16
N PHE A 84 6.28 -3.91 17.32
CA PHE A 84 5.81 -2.68 16.69
C PHE A 84 4.60 -2.92 15.79
N ARG A 85 4.64 -3.95 14.92
CA ARG A 85 3.53 -4.33 14.03
C ARG A 85 2.25 -4.64 14.82
N LEU A 86 2.36 -5.42 15.90
CA LEU A 86 1.24 -5.74 16.78
C LEU A 86 0.65 -4.50 17.44
N ALA A 87 1.50 -3.58 17.93
CA ALA A 87 1.05 -2.32 18.52
C ALA A 87 0.38 -1.38 17.50
N ALA A 88 0.85 -1.39 16.26
CA ALA A 88 0.27 -0.61 15.16
C ALA A 88 -1.04 -1.19 14.60
N GLY A 89 -1.42 -2.41 14.99
CA GLY A 89 -2.58 -3.10 14.45
C GLY A 89 -2.46 -3.46 12.96
N GLU A 90 -1.24 -3.50 12.42
CA GLU A 90 -1.00 -3.77 11.00
C GLU A 90 -1.27 -5.24 10.67
N VAL A 91 -2.08 -5.46 9.63
CA VAL A 91 -2.31 -6.78 9.02
C VAL A 91 -1.18 -7.08 8.01
N GLY A 92 -0.78 -8.35 7.87
CA GLY A 92 0.44 -8.74 7.16
C GLY A 92 0.43 -8.41 5.65
N GLU A 93 1.58 -8.53 4.99
CA GLU A 93 1.71 -8.08 3.60
C GLU A 93 0.81 -8.86 2.60
N ALA A 94 0.50 -10.11 2.95
CA ALA A 94 -0.45 -10.92 2.20
C ALA A 94 -1.90 -10.43 2.40
N ASP A 95 -2.25 -9.92 3.58
CA ASP A 95 -3.63 -9.62 3.93
C ASP A 95 -4.15 -8.34 3.26
N TRP A 96 -3.29 -7.33 3.03
CA TRP A 96 -3.68 -6.17 2.20
C TRP A 96 -3.74 -6.50 0.71
N ALA A 97 -2.95 -7.48 0.25
CA ALA A 97 -2.94 -7.90 -1.14
C ALA A 97 -4.09 -8.85 -1.48
N PHE A 98 -4.68 -9.54 -0.51
CA PHE A 98 -5.83 -10.44 -0.72
C PHE A 98 -7.17 -9.78 -0.36
N GLY A 99 -7.25 -8.91 0.65
CA GLY A 99 -8.53 -8.37 1.13
C GLY A 99 -9.25 -7.35 0.23
N TRP A 100 -8.71 -7.04 -0.95
CA TRP A 100 -9.19 -5.98 -1.84
C TRP A 100 -9.59 -6.50 -3.23
N TRP A 101 -9.44 -7.80 -3.48
CA TRP A 101 -9.71 -8.45 -4.77
C TRP A 101 -10.85 -9.49 -4.72
N ASP A 102 -11.50 -9.66 -3.57
CA ASP A 102 -12.76 -10.39 -3.43
C ASP A 102 -13.96 -9.43 -3.38
#